data_AF-A0A7J3X6I4-F1
#
_entry.id   AF-A0A7J3X6I4-F1
#
_cell.length_a   1.000
_cell.length_b   1.000
_cell.length_c   1.000
_cell.angle_alpha   90.00
_cell.angle_beta   90.00
_cell.angle_gamma   90.00
#
_symmetry.space_group_name_H-M   'P 1'
#
loop_
_entity.id
_entity.type
_entity.pdbx_description
1 polymer ?
#
loop_
_entity_poly.entity_id
_entity_poly.type
_entity_poly.pdbx_seq_one_letter_code
_entity_poly.pdbx_strand_id
1 'polypeptide(L)' 'MKSDIVIVRRRGVIVIPKPIREALGIEEGDVLRVSVEGGGIVL' A
#
# COMPACT_ATOMS: atom_id res chain seq x y z
N MET A 1 4.56 12.51 8.08
CA MET A 1 3.87 11.20 7.91
C MET A 1 2.88 11.37 6.76
N LYS A 2 3.04 10.67 5.64
CA LYS A 2 2.05 10.69 4.55
C LYS A 2 1.07 9.55 4.80
N SER A 3 -0.14 9.89 5.21
CA SER A 3 -1.23 8.95 5.41
C SER A 3 -2.41 9.42 4.58
N ASP A 4 -3.11 8.48 3.95
CA ASP A 4 -4.30 8.77 3.16
C ASP A 4 -5.38 7.73 3.48
N ILE A 5 -6.64 8.12 3.37
CA ILE A 5 -7.77 7.20 3.60
C ILE A 5 -8.11 6.56 2.26
N VAL A 6 -7.90 5.25 2.16
CA VAL A 6 -8.22 4.48 0.96
C VAL A 6 -9.41 3.56 1.19
N ILE A 7 -10.20 3.33 0.15
CA ILE A 7 -11.32 2.40 0.17
C ILE A 7 -10.86 1.06 -0.38
N VAL A 8 -11.10 -0.01 0.37
CA VAL A 8 -10.88 -1.38 -0.10
C VAL A 8 -11.88 -1.69 -1.21
N ARG A 9 -11.37 -2.11 -2.37
CA ARG A 9 -12.17 -2.50 -3.53
C ARG A 9 -12.51 -3.99 -3.49
N ARG A 10 -13.17 -4.47 -4.54
CA ARG A 10 -13.53 -5.89 -4.67
C ARG A 10 -12.29 -6.78 -4.49
N ARG A 11 -12.48 -7.94 -3.84
CA ARG A 11 -11.42 -8.94 -3.58
C ARG A 11 -10.28 -8.43 -2.68
N GLY A 12 -10.51 -7.38 -1.88
CA GLY A 12 -9.51 -6.89 -0.91
C GLY A 12 -8.41 -6.01 -1.52
N VAL A 13 -8.59 -5.54 -2.76
CA VAL A 13 -7.59 -4.73 -3.46
C VAL A 13 -7.59 -3.30 -2.90
N ILE A 14 -6.40 -2.79 -2.55
CA ILE A 14 -6.18 -1.38 -2.25
C ILE A 14 -5.33 -0.73 -3.35
N VAL A 15 -5.55 0.55 -3.60
CA VAL A 15 -4.71 1.34 -4.50
C VAL A 15 -3.77 2.16 -3.65
N ILE A 16 -2.47 1.98 -3.82
CA ILE A 16 -1.46 2.83 -3.18
C ILE A 16 -1.48 4.21 -3.88
N PRO A 17 -1.85 5.29 -3.17
CA PRO A 17 -1.90 6.64 -3.74
C PRO A 17 -0.54 7.07 -4.31
N LYS A 18 -0.57 7.87 -5.39
CA LYS A 18 0.63 8.37 -6.08
C LYS A 18 1.69 8.94 -5.12
N PRO A 19 1.36 9.82 -4.14
CA PRO A 19 2.37 10.42 -3.27
C PRO A 19 3.08 9.44 -2.33
N ILE A 20 2.44 8.31 -1.99
CA ILE A 20 3.03 7.23 -1.17
C ILE A 20 3.88 6.34 -2.05
N ARG A 21 3.37 5.98 -3.23
CA ARG A 21 4.06 5.13 -4.20
C ARG A 21 5.39 5.76 -4.66
N GLU A 22 5.39 7.06 -4.95
CA GLU A 22 6.60 7.84 -5.26
C GLU A 22 7.57 7.94 -4.08
N ALA A 23 7.06 8.07 -2.85
CA ALA A 23 7.90 8.16 -1.66
C ALA A 23 8.61 6.83 -1.33
N LEU A 24 7.99 5.71 -1.69
CA LEU A 24 8.54 4.36 -1.51
C LEU A 24 9.31 3.86 -2.74
N GLY A 25 9.31 4.61 -3.85
CA GLY A 25 9.95 4.20 -5.10
C GLY A 25 9.34 2.95 -5.74
N ILE A 26 8.04 2.71 -5.54
CA ILE A 26 7.34 1.54 -6.07
C ILE A 26 7.01 1.77 -7.55
N GLU A 27 7.43 0.85 -8.40
CA GLU A 27 7.24 0.87 -9.85
C GLU A 27 6.42 -0.34 -10.35
N GLU A 28 6.03 -0.31 -11.61
CA GLU A 28 5.30 -1.42 -12.23
C GLU A 28 6.21 -2.65 -12.37
N GLY A 29 5.74 -3.80 -11.90
CA GLY A 29 6.51 -5.05 -11.90
C GLY A 29 7.19 -5.36 -10.57
N ASP A 30 7.20 -4.43 -9.62
CA ASP A 30 7.74 -4.67 -8.28
C ASP A 30 6.97 -5.76 -7.53
N VAL A 31 7.72 -6.64 -6.85
CA VAL A 31 7.18 -7.63 -5.93
C VAL A 31 7.31 -7.11 -4.51
N LEU A 32 6.17 -6.82 -3.89
CA LEU A 32 6.11 -6.31 -2.52
C LEU A 32 5.76 -7.44 -1.54
N ARG A 33 6.37 -7.41 -0.35
CA ARG A 33 5.99 -8.31 0.74
C ARG A 33 4.85 -7.68 1.52
N VAL A 34 3.77 -8.43 1.75
CA VAL A 34 2.68 -7.99 2.61
C VAL A 34 2.65 -8.86 3.86
N SER A 35 2.59 -8.25 5.03
CA SER A 35 2.54 -8.93 6.32
C SER A 35 1.58 -8.24 7.29
N VAL A 36 1.24 -8.93 8.39
CA VAL A 36 0.41 -8.38 9.47
C VAL A 36 1.27 -8.29 10.73
N GLU A 37 1.46 -7.07 11.22
CA GLU A 37 2.22 -6.79 12.44
C GLU A 37 1.43 -5.83 13.32
N GLY A 38 1.30 -6.12 14.62
CA GLY A 38 0.62 -5.24 15.58
C GLY A 38 -0.85 -4.92 15.24
N GLY A 39 -1.52 -5.77 14.44
CA GLY A 39 -2.89 -5.53 13.96
C GLY A 39 -2.98 -4.59 12.74
N GLY A 40 -1.85 -4.16 12.17
CA GLY A 40 -1.78 -3.38 10.94
C GLY A 40 -1.25 -4.20 9.76
N ILE A 41 -1.54 -3.73 8.55
CA ILE A 41 -0.89 -4.22 7.32
C ILE A 41 0.44 -3.49 7.19
N VAL A 42 1.53 -4.25 7.05
CA VAL A 42 2.87 -3.73 6.73
C VAL A 42 3.23 -4.20 5.32
N LEU A 43 3.58 -3.22 4.48
CA LEU A 43 3.99 -3.35 3.08
C LEU A 43 5.48 -3.03 2.95
#